data_AF-A0A1S3HWX1-F1
#
_entry.id   AF-A0A1S3HWX1-F1
#
_cell.length_a   1.000
_cell.length_b   1.000
_cell.length_c   1.000
_cell.angle_alpha   90.00
_cell.angle_beta   90.00
_cell.angle_gamma   90.00
#
_symmetry.space_group_name_H-M   'P 1'
#
loop_
_entity.id
_entity.type
_entity.pdbx_description
1 polymer ?
#
loop_
_entity_poly.entity_id
_entity_poly.type
_entity_poly.pdbx_seq_one_letter_code
_entity_poly.pdbx_strand_id
1 'polypeptide(L)'
;MRYCNVLALAFIVLFGIKADAKVPPECLCSLHGILGGTMYTSCDEAHITFSGSCTYSLMKTCNDTSDDMIYKPPFKVEVKNDYKTENDNQNTFVREISVSFRDNSITFDSKGGFMVNNNQAATDYIGDGFTVTRLELAEFDVIELNTDFSLKILIHTNSPTHRIRVKVGR
;
A
#
# COMPACT_ATOMS: atom_id res chain seq x y z
N MET A 1 3.43 18.01 -2.75
CA MET A 1 4.07 16.78 -3.31
C MET A 1 3.26 16.13 -4.45
N ARG A 2 3.93 15.54 -5.44
CA ARG A 2 3.32 14.67 -6.47
C ARG A 2 3.57 13.20 -6.10
N TYR A 3 2.52 12.41 -5.93
CA TYR A 3 2.60 10.96 -5.80
C TYR A 3 2.46 10.35 -7.20
N CYS A 4 3.42 9.55 -7.69
CA CYS A 4 3.15 8.82 -8.94
C CYS A 4 2.12 7.77 -8.64
N ASN A 5 1.09 7.82 -9.46
CA ASN A 5 0.42 6.63 -9.88
C ASN A 5 1.42 5.82 -10.75
N VAL A 6 1.99 4.74 -10.21
CA VAL A 6 2.96 3.90 -10.96
C VAL A 6 2.28 3.17 -12.13
N LEU A 7 0.94 3.14 -12.14
CA LEU A 7 0.12 2.63 -13.24
C LEU A 7 -0.04 3.58 -14.43
N ALA A 8 0.28 4.88 -14.29
CA ALA A 8 0.00 5.88 -15.33
C ALA A 8 1.07 5.92 -16.45
N LEU A 9 1.63 4.77 -16.82
CA LEU A 9 2.62 4.65 -17.90
C LEU A 9 2.04 3.85 -19.09
N ALA A 10 0.97 4.36 -19.69
CA ALA A 10 0.69 4.18 -21.12
C ALA A 10 -0.37 5.19 -21.60
N PHE A 11 -0.10 5.82 -22.74
CA PHE A 11 -0.98 6.70 -23.52
C PHE A 11 -1.12 8.16 -23.07
N ILE A 12 -0.07 8.95 -23.32
CA ILE A 12 -0.26 10.36 -23.73
C ILE A 12 -0.26 10.38 -25.25
N VAL A 13 -1.42 10.26 -25.90
CA VAL A 13 -1.66 10.86 -27.23
C VAL A 13 -3.17 11.13 -27.39
N LEU A 14 -3.50 12.42 -27.58
CA LEU A 14 -4.71 12.97 -28.18
C LEU A 14 -6.06 12.65 -27.51
N PHE A 15 -6.54 13.52 -26.62
CA PHE A 15 -7.90 14.10 -26.62
C PHE A 15 -7.93 15.24 -25.58
N GLY A 16 -8.10 16.50 -26.02
CA GLY A 16 -8.88 17.45 -25.21
C GLY A 16 -10.29 16.87 -25.08
N ILE A 17 -11.03 16.95 -23.98
CA ILE A 17 -11.38 18.10 -23.13
C ILE A 17 -11.90 17.54 -21.78
N LYS A 18 -11.86 18.36 -20.72
CA LYS A 18 -12.84 18.44 -19.61
C LYS A 18 -12.81 17.35 -18.52
N ALA A 19 -12.34 17.72 -17.34
CA ALA A 19 -13.20 18.26 -16.28
C ALA A 19 -12.31 18.84 -15.18
N ASP A 20 -12.79 19.89 -14.52
CA ASP A 20 -12.30 20.34 -13.23
C ASP A 20 -12.60 19.22 -12.21
N ALA A 21 -11.77 18.19 -12.22
CA ALA A 21 -11.78 17.17 -11.18
C ALA A 21 -11.13 17.84 -9.97
N LYS A 22 -11.97 18.35 -9.07
CA LYS A 22 -11.56 18.79 -7.74
C LYS A 22 -10.67 17.70 -7.16
N VAL A 23 -9.36 17.97 -7.13
CA VAL A 23 -8.36 17.00 -6.71
C VAL A 23 -8.74 16.53 -5.30
N PRO A 24 -8.99 15.23 -5.07
CA PRO A 24 -9.44 14.77 -3.76
C PRO A 24 -8.41 15.13 -2.70
N PRO A 25 -8.83 15.48 -1.48
CA PRO A 25 -7.92 15.92 -0.41
C PRO A 25 -6.95 14.81 0.02
N GLU A 26 -7.23 13.57 -0.38
CA GLU A 26 -6.46 12.37 -0.07
C GLU A 26 -6.25 11.51 -1.32
N CYS A 27 -5.14 10.80 -1.35
CA CYS A 27 -4.81 9.79 -2.35
C CYS A 27 -5.04 8.42 -1.70
N LEU A 28 -6.02 7.66 -2.19
CA LEU A 28 -6.33 6.32 -1.69
C LEU A 28 -5.99 5.27 -2.76
N CYS A 29 -4.95 4.48 -2.52
CA CYS A 29 -4.73 3.24 -3.27
C CYS A 29 -5.30 2.07 -2.46
N SER A 30 -5.80 1.05 -3.14
CA SER A 30 -6.18 -0.20 -2.48
C SER A 30 -5.85 -1.40 -3.33
N LEU A 31 -5.74 -2.55 -2.69
CA LEU A 31 -5.74 -3.82 -3.39
C LEU A 31 -6.61 -4.82 -2.65
N HIS A 32 -7.11 -5.81 -3.38
CA HIS A 32 -7.68 -7.00 -2.78
C HIS A 32 -7.47 -8.24 -3.64
N GLY A 33 -7.34 -9.39 -2.97
CA GLY A 33 -7.28 -10.68 -3.65
C GLY A 33 -8.62 -11.03 -4.31
N ILE A 34 -8.56 -11.52 -5.53
CA ILE A 34 -9.69 -12.06 -6.29
C ILE A 34 -9.36 -13.47 -6.80
N LEU A 35 -10.34 -14.16 -7.39
CA LEU A 35 -10.05 -15.39 -8.12
C LEU A 35 -9.14 -15.09 -9.31
N GLY A 36 -8.05 -15.83 -9.45
CA GLY A 36 -7.15 -15.67 -10.58
C GLY A 36 -6.19 -14.47 -10.50
N GLY A 37 -6.09 -13.75 -9.38
CA GLY A 37 -5.11 -12.66 -9.23
C GLY A 37 -5.37 -11.68 -8.08
N THR A 38 -4.72 -10.52 -8.16
CA THR A 38 -4.93 -9.39 -7.24
C THR A 38 -5.43 -8.18 -8.03
N MET A 39 -6.54 -7.59 -7.57
CA MET A 39 -7.09 -6.36 -8.13
C MET A 39 -6.51 -5.16 -7.38
N TYR A 40 -5.94 -4.22 -8.11
CA TYR A 40 -5.36 -2.98 -7.63
C TYR A 40 -6.23 -1.81 -8.07
N THR A 41 -6.38 -0.83 -7.19
CA THR A 41 -7.07 0.43 -7.43
C THR A 41 -6.13 1.57 -7.10
N SER A 42 -5.89 2.46 -8.04
CA SER A 42 -5.08 3.66 -7.85
C SER A 42 -5.89 4.85 -7.29
N CYS A 43 -5.19 5.93 -6.94
CA CYS A 43 -5.81 7.13 -6.36
C CYS A 43 -6.77 7.90 -7.28
N ASP A 44 -6.69 7.68 -8.59
CA ASP A 44 -7.60 8.20 -9.61
C ASP A 44 -8.67 7.18 -9.99
N GLU A 45 -8.86 6.15 -9.15
CA GLU A 45 -9.87 5.10 -9.29
C GLU A 45 -9.66 4.19 -10.51
N ALA A 46 -8.48 4.22 -11.14
CA ALA A 46 -8.15 3.24 -12.17
C ALA A 46 -7.91 1.85 -11.55
N HIS A 47 -8.36 0.81 -12.25
CA HIS A 47 -8.26 -0.57 -11.78
C HIS A 47 -7.40 -1.42 -12.72
N ILE A 48 -6.53 -2.26 -12.16
CA ILE A 48 -5.85 -3.33 -12.90
C ILE A 48 -5.90 -4.62 -12.10
N THR A 49 -5.89 -5.74 -12.80
CA THR A 49 -5.68 -7.06 -12.20
C THR A 49 -4.33 -7.59 -12.62
N PHE A 50 -3.53 -8.04 -11.67
CA PHE A 50 -2.25 -8.68 -11.96
C PHE A 50 -2.09 -10.00 -11.20
N SER A 51 -1.50 -10.97 -11.89
CA SER A 51 -1.21 -12.30 -11.38
C SER A 51 0.28 -12.57 -11.60
N GLY A 52 0.99 -12.90 -10.53
CA GLY A 52 2.41 -13.24 -10.52
C GLY A 52 3.03 -13.11 -9.13
N SER A 53 4.25 -13.60 -8.97
CA SER A 53 4.99 -13.66 -7.70
C SER A 53 6.02 -12.52 -7.51
N CYS A 54 5.86 -11.41 -8.24
CA CYS A 54 6.78 -10.27 -8.15
C CYS A 54 6.42 -9.31 -7.01
N THR A 55 7.32 -8.36 -6.76
CA THR A 55 7.09 -7.20 -5.91
C THR A 55 6.60 -6.01 -6.74
N TYR A 56 5.52 -5.37 -6.31
CA TYR A 56 4.91 -4.21 -6.96
C TYR A 56 4.95 -3.00 -6.03
N SER A 57 5.24 -1.82 -6.57
CA SER A 57 5.11 -0.56 -5.85
C SER A 57 3.67 -0.07 -5.90
N LEU A 58 2.97 -0.05 -4.76
CA LEU A 58 1.62 0.49 -4.65
C LEU A 58 1.58 2.02 -4.68
N MET A 59 2.51 2.62 -3.96
CA MET A 59 2.58 4.07 -3.79
C MET A 59 4.00 4.45 -3.40
N LYS A 60 4.52 5.52 -4.02
CA LYS A 60 5.80 6.10 -3.64
C LYS A 60 5.84 7.60 -3.90
N THR A 61 6.68 8.30 -3.15
CA THR A 61 7.06 9.69 -3.47
C THR A 61 7.87 9.72 -4.77
N CYS A 62 7.67 10.76 -5.59
CA CYS A 62 8.23 10.80 -6.96
C CYS A 62 9.18 11.95 -7.23
N ASN A 63 9.51 12.74 -6.22
CA ASN A 63 10.57 13.74 -6.25
C ASN A 63 11.06 13.98 -4.82
N ASP A 64 12.34 13.74 -4.57
CA ASP A 64 12.97 13.84 -3.26
C ASP A 64 13.58 15.24 -3.00
N THR A 65 13.25 16.24 -3.82
CA THR A 65 13.94 17.55 -3.88
C THR A 65 13.05 18.76 -3.61
N SER A 66 11.84 18.58 -3.06
CA SER A 66 10.93 19.69 -2.74
C SER A 66 10.98 20.11 -1.27
N ASP A 67 10.78 21.41 -0.98
CA ASP A 67 10.65 21.98 0.38
C ASP A 67 9.59 21.29 1.26
N ASP A 68 8.58 20.64 0.66
CA ASP A 68 7.59 19.83 1.37
C ASP A 68 8.20 18.63 2.14
N MET A 69 9.46 18.24 1.87
CA MET A 69 10.09 17.04 2.43
C MET A 69 10.19 17.05 3.96
N ILE A 70 10.26 18.24 4.55
CA ILE A 70 10.28 18.42 6.02
C ILE A 70 8.95 17.94 6.64
N TYR A 71 7.83 18.19 5.97
CA TYR A 71 6.49 17.87 6.47
C TYR A 71 5.96 16.53 5.93
N LYS A 72 6.48 16.05 4.80
CA LYS A 72 6.14 14.77 4.19
C LYS A 72 7.41 14.07 3.70
N PRO A 73 8.03 13.20 4.49
CA PRO A 73 9.23 12.50 4.05
C PRO A 73 8.94 11.61 2.83
N PRO A 74 9.96 11.31 1.99
CA PRO A 74 9.84 10.31 0.96
C PRO A 74 9.43 8.97 1.59
N PHE A 75 8.48 8.30 0.95
CA PHE A 75 8.05 6.98 1.36
C PHE A 75 7.85 6.06 0.16
N LYS A 76 7.88 4.77 0.42
CA LYS A 76 7.62 3.72 -0.56
C LYS A 76 6.83 2.60 0.11
N VAL A 77 5.73 2.20 -0.53
CA VAL A 77 4.91 1.06 -0.15
C VAL A 77 4.99 0.02 -1.26
N GLU A 78 5.50 -1.15 -0.90
CA GLU A 78 5.67 -2.29 -1.79
C GLU A 78 4.86 -3.48 -1.31
N VAL A 79 4.39 -4.26 -2.27
CA VAL A 79 3.62 -5.48 -2.03
C VAL A 79 4.26 -6.60 -2.80
N LYS A 80 4.65 -7.65 -2.08
CA LYS A 80 5.15 -8.88 -2.67
C LYS A 80 4.01 -9.87 -2.79
N ASN A 81 3.73 -10.29 -4.02
CA ASN A 81 2.79 -11.38 -4.27
C ASN A 81 3.54 -12.70 -4.34
N ASP A 82 2.81 -13.79 -4.08
CA ASP A 82 3.30 -15.14 -4.28
C ASP A 82 2.17 -16.04 -4.81
N TYR A 83 2.53 -17.19 -5.36
CA TYR A 83 1.56 -18.19 -5.81
C TYR A 83 1.04 -19.00 -4.62
N LYS A 84 -0.26 -19.33 -4.61
CA LYS A 84 -0.84 -20.13 -3.51
C LYS A 84 -0.23 -21.53 -3.42
N THR A 85 0.14 -22.10 -4.56
CA THR A 85 0.87 -23.37 -4.66
C THR A 85 1.86 -23.29 -5.82
N GLU A 86 2.93 -24.10 -5.78
CA GLU A 86 3.94 -24.13 -6.85
C GLU A 86 3.37 -24.47 -8.23
N ASN A 87 2.23 -25.18 -8.27
CA ASN A 87 1.58 -25.62 -9.51
C ASN A 87 0.39 -24.74 -9.93
N ASP A 88 -0.01 -23.75 -9.12
CA ASP A 88 -1.14 -22.85 -9.40
C ASP A 88 -0.63 -21.43 -9.63
N ASN A 89 -0.14 -21.19 -10.85
CA ASN A 89 0.33 -19.88 -11.29
C ASN A 89 -0.82 -18.89 -11.57
N GLN A 90 -2.08 -19.31 -11.40
CA GLN A 90 -3.23 -18.45 -11.62
C GLN A 90 -3.73 -17.82 -10.32
N ASN A 91 -3.57 -18.48 -9.17
CA ASN A 91 -3.91 -17.89 -7.90
C ASN A 91 -2.72 -17.27 -7.18
N THR A 92 -2.74 -15.94 -7.09
CA THR A 92 -1.78 -15.19 -6.30
C THR A 92 -2.39 -14.65 -5.02
N PHE A 93 -1.54 -14.43 -4.02
CA PHE A 93 -1.90 -13.78 -2.78
C PHE A 93 -0.80 -12.81 -2.34
N VAL A 94 -1.17 -11.83 -1.53
CA VAL A 94 -0.18 -10.93 -0.92
C VAL A 94 0.56 -11.67 0.18
N ARG A 95 1.85 -11.87 -0.03
CA ARG A 95 2.74 -12.52 0.93
C ARG A 95 3.26 -11.55 1.97
N GLU A 96 3.63 -10.37 1.52
CA GLU A 96 4.33 -9.38 2.32
C GLU A 96 4.02 -7.95 1.84
N ILE A 97 3.98 -7.02 2.79
CA ILE A 97 3.87 -5.59 2.53
C ILE A 97 5.06 -4.92 3.21
N SER A 98 5.83 -4.16 2.44
CA SER A 98 7.01 -3.45 2.92
C SER A 98 6.81 -1.95 2.78
N VAL A 99 7.01 -1.23 3.89
CA VAL A 99 6.82 0.21 4.01
C VAL A 99 8.14 0.82 4.44
N SER A 100 8.62 1.79 3.69
CA SER A 100 9.83 2.53 4.02
C SER A 100 9.57 4.02 4.01
N PHE A 101 10.06 4.71 5.04
CA PHE A 101 10.03 6.16 5.17
C PHE A 101 11.08 6.60 6.20
N ARG A 102 11.74 7.75 5.98
CA ARG A 102 12.88 8.18 6.80
C ARG A 102 13.89 7.01 6.93
N ASP A 103 14.34 6.70 8.15
CA ASP A 103 15.22 5.57 8.47
C ASP A 103 14.45 4.32 8.96
N ASN A 104 13.13 4.28 8.77
CA ASN A 104 12.28 3.18 9.21
C ASN A 104 11.93 2.24 8.05
N SER A 105 11.95 0.94 8.33
CA SER A 105 11.46 -0.13 7.48
C SER A 105 10.50 -1.01 8.26
N ILE A 106 9.25 -1.11 7.80
CA ILE A 106 8.23 -1.95 8.41
C ILE A 106 7.76 -2.97 7.39
N THR A 107 7.81 -4.25 7.78
CA THR A 107 7.42 -5.36 6.92
C THR A 107 6.31 -6.15 7.60
N PHE A 108 5.15 -6.24 6.96
CA PHE A 108 3.99 -7.01 7.41
C PHE A 108 3.91 -8.31 6.61
N ASP A 109 3.69 -9.42 7.30
CA ASP A 109 3.41 -10.70 6.64
C ASP A 109 1.90 -10.92 6.44
N SER A 110 1.57 -11.89 5.59
CA SER A 110 0.20 -12.27 5.26
C SER A 110 -0.63 -12.79 6.45
N LYS A 111 0.01 -13.15 7.57
CA LYS A 111 -0.62 -13.70 8.78
C LYS A 111 -0.80 -12.65 9.89
N GLY A 112 -0.41 -11.41 9.63
CA GLY A 112 -0.51 -10.29 10.55
C GLY A 112 0.69 -10.13 11.49
N GLY A 113 1.73 -10.97 11.37
CA GLY A 113 3.01 -10.68 11.98
C GLY A 113 3.68 -9.49 11.29
N PHE A 114 4.51 -8.75 12.02
CA PHE A 114 5.29 -7.68 11.43
C PHE A 114 6.64 -7.47 12.11
N MET A 115 7.56 -6.89 11.36
CA MET A 115 8.88 -6.49 11.81
C MET A 115 9.05 -4.99 11.63
N VAL A 116 9.79 -4.39 12.56
CA VAL A 116 10.26 -3.00 12.47
C VAL A 116 11.78 -3.03 12.48
N ASN A 117 12.40 -2.47 11.44
CA ASN A 117 13.85 -2.41 11.26
C ASN A 117 14.52 -3.79 11.45
N ASN A 118 13.97 -4.82 10.80
CA ASN A 118 14.38 -6.23 10.88
C ASN A 118 14.24 -6.91 12.25
N ASN A 119 13.56 -6.28 13.21
CA ASN A 119 13.25 -6.88 14.51
C ASN A 119 11.76 -7.22 14.60
N GLN A 120 11.44 -8.43 15.06
CA GLN A 120 10.06 -8.84 15.32
C GLN A 120 9.41 -7.88 16.31
N ALA A 121 8.23 -7.37 15.97
CA ALA A 121 7.46 -6.47 16.83
C ALA A 121 6.09 -7.09 17.18
N ALA A 122 5.52 -6.60 18.28
CA ALA A 122 4.16 -6.89 18.71
C ALA A 122 3.23 -5.71 18.38
N THR A 123 1.92 -5.95 18.42
CA THR A 123 0.89 -4.93 18.20
C THR A 123 0.97 -3.79 19.22
N ASP A 124 0.38 -2.65 18.88
CA ASP A 124 0.45 -1.39 19.64
C ASP A 124 1.88 -0.84 19.77
N TYR A 125 2.67 -1.08 18.72
CA TYR A 125 4.02 -0.56 18.59
C TYR A 125 3.99 0.97 18.40
N ILE A 126 4.84 1.67 19.14
CA ILE A 126 5.03 3.11 19.02
C ILE A 126 6.48 3.35 18.59
N GLY A 127 6.65 3.88 17.39
CA GLY A 127 7.93 4.31 16.85
C GLY A 127 8.05 5.83 16.83
N ASP A 128 9.20 6.32 16.39
CA ASP A 128 9.41 7.76 16.19
C ASP A 128 8.60 8.25 14.98
N GLY A 129 7.51 8.98 15.25
CA GLY A 129 6.62 9.53 14.23
C GLY A 129 5.66 8.53 13.58
N PHE A 130 5.48 7.32 14.16
CA PHE A 130 4.50 6.34 13.68
C PHE A 130 4.02 5.38 14.76
N THR A 131 2.87 4.75 14.52
CA THR A 131 2.31 3.70 15.38
C THR A 131 1.78 2.54 14.54
N VAL A 132 1.86 1.32 15.07
CA VAL A 132 1.22 0.13 14.50
C VAL A 132 0.27 -0.46 15.53
N THR A 133 -1.04 -0.37 15.29
CA THR A 133 -2.08 -0.90 16.17
C THR A 133 -2.79 -2.08 15.52
N ARG A 134 -3.39 -2.96 16.34
CA ARG A 134 -4.27 -4.03 15.85
C ARG A 134 -5.64 -3.90 16.47
N LEU A 135 -6.67 -4.00 15.64
CA LEU A 135 -8.05 -4.11 16.04
C LEU A 135 -8.57 -5.50 15.67
N GLU A 136 -8.85 -6.32 16.68
CA GLU A 136 -9.46 -7.64 16.49
C GLU A 136 -10.97 -7.48 16.34
N LEU A 137 -11.53 -8.00 15.25
CA LEU A 137 -12.98 -8.00 15.00
C LEU A 137 -13.48 -9.44 14.87
N ALA A 138 -14.79 -9.62 14.95
CA ALA A 138 -15.42 -10.95 14.94
C ALA A 138 -15.08 -11.79 13.69
N GLU A 139 -14.83 -11.15 12.55
CA GLU A 139 -14.64 -11.82 11.25
C GLU A 139 -13.24 -11.69 10.65
N PHE A 140 -12.46 -10.69 11.07
CA PHE A 140 -11.14 -10.38 10.56
C PHE A 140 -10.43 -9.40 11.49
N ASP A 141 -9.12 -9.30 11.41
CA ASP A 141 -8.37 -8.29 12.16
C ASP A 141 -7.92 -7.17 11.24
N VAL A 142 -7.83 -5.96 11.77
CA VAL A 142 -7.28 -4.80 11.06
C VAL A 142 -5.98 -4.39 11.73
N ILE A 143 -4.88 -4.46 10.98
CA ILE A 143 -3.62 -3.83 11.38
C ILE A 143 -3.57 -2.45 10.74
N GLU A 144 -3.27 -1.45 11.55
CA GLU A 144 -3.23 -0.04 11.16
C GLU A 144 -1.84 0.54 11.42
N LEU A 145 -1.15 0.95 10.36
CA LEU A 145 0.04 1.80 10.44
C LEU A 145 -0.39 3.25 10.25
N ASN A 146 -0.08 4.09 11.23
CA ASN A 146 -0.26 5.54 11.17
C ASN A 146 1.07 6.24 11.25
N THR A 147 1.27 7.29 10.45
CA THR A 147 2.43 8.17 10.55
C THR A 147 2.03 9.61 10.87
N ASP A 148 2.96 10.37 11.43
CA ASP A 148 2.83 11.81 11.71
C ASP A 148 2.68 12.67 10.44
N PHE A 149 3.02 12.13 9.27
CA PHE A 149 2.92 12.79 7.97
C PHE A 149 1.68 12.34 7.16
N SER A 150 0.67 11.81 7.86
CA SER A 150 -0.64 11.43 7.29
C SER A 150 -0.61 10.28 6.28
N LEU A 151 0.43 9.42 6.29
CA LEU A 151 0.37 8.11 5.64
C LEU A 151 -0.32 7.14 6.59
N LYS A 152 -1.40 6.53 6.12
CA LYS A 152 -2.17 5.50 6.81
C LYS A 152 -2.23 4.24 5.95
N ILE A 153 -1.90 3.09 6.53
CA ILE A 153 -2.06 1.80 5.88
C ILE A 153 -2.96 0.92 6.74
N LEU A 154 -3.98 0.34 6.12
CA LEU A 154 -4.91 -0.61 6.73
C LEU A 154 -4.75 -1.96 6.06
N ILE A 155 -4.51 -2.99 6.85
CA ILE A 155 -4.28 -4.36 6.38
C ILE A 155 -5.31 -5.25 7.05
N HIS A 156 -6.19 -5.84 6.26
CA HIS A 156 -7.10 -6.87 6.72
C HIS A 156 -6.36 -8.20 6.76
N THR A 157 -6.36 -8.82 7.93
CA THR A 157 -5.76 -10.14 8.19
C THR A 157 -6.82 -11.07 8.78
N ASN A 158 -6.49 -12.35 8.92
CA ASN A 158 -7.46 -13.37 9.36
C ASN A 158 -8.75 -13.40 8.52
N SER A 159 -8.64 -13.12 7.22
CA SER A 159 -9.76 -13.05 6.26
C SER A 159 -9.46 -13.92 5.04
N PRO A 160 -10.48 -14.49 4.35
CA PRO A 160 -10.29 -15.29 3.14
C PRO A 160 -9.61 -14.53 1.99
N THR A 161 -9.73 -13.20 1.99
CA THR A 161 -9.13 -12.32 0.98
C THR A 161 -8.29 -11.26 1.66
N HIS A 162 -7.02 -11.12 1.26
CA HIS A 162 -6.22 -9.97 1.65
C HIS A 162 -6.84 -8.71 1.09
N ARG A 163 -7.00 -7.69 1.94
CA ARG A 163 -7.44 -6.35 1.55
C ARG A 163 -6.51 -5.34 2.20
N ILE A 164 -5.94 -4.47 1.39
CA ILE A 164 -5.00 -3.44 1.85
C ILE A 164 -5.48 -2.10 1.31
N ARG A 165 -5.44 -1.07 2.17
CA ARG A 165 -5.72 0.32 1.80
C ARG A 165 -4.55 1.17 2.23
N VAL A 166 -4.04 1.97 1.30
CA VAL A 166 -2.95 2.93 1.50
C VAL A 166 -3.52 4.30 1.23
N LYS A 167 -3.55 5.14 2.27
CA LYS A 167 -4.07 6.49 2.22
C LYS A 167 -2.97 7.46 2.59
N VAL A 168 -2.81 8.53 1.80
CA VAL A 168 -1.94 9.64 2.15
C VAL A 168 -2.68 10.96 1.95
N GLY A 169 -2.62 11.85 2.94
CA GLY A 169 -3.14 13.20 2.80
C GLY A 169 -2.36 13.99 1.74
N ARG A 170 -3.04 14.80 0.91
CA ARG A 170 -2.35 15.73 0.00
C ARG A 170 -1.77 16.93 0.72
#